data_AF-A0A8T5KAU2-F1
#
_entry.id   AF-A0A8T5KAU2-F1
#
_cell.length_a   1.000
_cell.length_b   1.000
_cell.length_c   1.000
_cell.angle_alpha   90.00
_cell.angle_beta   90.00
_cell.angle_gamma   90.00
#
_symmetry.space_group_name_H-M   'P 1'
#
loop_
_entity.id
_entity.type
_entity.pdbx_description
1 polymer ?
#
loop_
_entity_poly.entity_id
_entity_poly.type
_entity_poly.pdbx_seq_one_letter_code
_entity_poly.pdbx_strand_id
1 'polypeptide(L)'
;MPTKEKGEKVEPGIWQHPSGKGYVVEVSYQDHQTGRRVRKWKWIHRIDLAREWRQSQKTDALRDEVRKKKDERPNIKFDKFGREYLEKWSKIKKKATTYVRDGYSVERLKTVFGTRFIGDIK
;
A
#
# COMPACT_ATOMS: atom_id res chain seq x y z
N MET A 1 30.36 16.04 -5.85
CA MET A 1 29.20 15.64 -6.69
C MET A 1 29.14 14.12 -6.69
N PRO A 2 28.01 13.45 -6.40
CA PRO A 2 27.92 12.01 -6.53
C PRO A 2 27.94 11.66 -8.03
N THR A 3 29.08 11.18 -8.51
CA THR A 3 29.29 10.74 -9.90
C THR A 3 28.33 9.57 -10.18
N LYS A 4 27.57 9.66 -11.28
CA LYS A 4 26.63 8.61 -11.72
C LYS A 4 27.33 7.49 -12.51
N GLU A 5 28.65 7.52 -12.56
CA GLU A 5 29.45 6.59 -13.35
C GLU A 5 29.43 5.21 -12.69
N LYS A 6 29.03 4.22 -13.47
CA LYS A 6 28.99 2.82 -13.06
C LYS A 6 30.28 2.17 -13.56
N GLY A 7 31.04 1.59 -12.65
CA GLY A 7 32.13 0.69 -13.01
C GLY A 7 31.61 -0.74 -13.15
N GLU A 8 32.38 -1.69 -12.62
CA GLU A 8 32.06 -3.10 -12.72
C GLU A 8 30.77 -3.46 -11.97
N LYS A 9 29.94 -4.30 -12.58
CA LYS A 9 28.69 -4.76 -11.96
C LYS A 9 29.01 -5.87 -10.96
N VAL A 10 28.83 -5.58 -9.68
CA VAL A 10 29.04 -6.56 -8.59
C VAL A 10 27.77 -7.38 -8.38
N GLU A 11 26.62 -6.71 -8.32
CA GLU A 11 25.31 -7.34 -8.14
C GLU A 11 24.25 -6.66 -9.03
N PRO A 12 23.09 -7.29 -9.27
CA PRO A 12 21.97 -6.60 -9.90
C PRO A 12 21.65 -5.32 -9.12
N GLY A 13 21.78 -4.13 -9.71
CA GLY A 13 21.50 -2.86 -9.02
C GLY A 13 22.62 -2.33 -8.11
N ILE A 14 23.80 -2.98 -8.05
CA ILE A 14 24.99 -2.47 -7.34
C ILE A 14 26.21 -2.59 -8.26
N TRP A 15 26.91 -1.48 -8.46
CA TRP A 15 28.12 -1.39 -9.26
C TRP A 15 29.26 -0.88 -8.39
N GLN A 16 30.47 -1.39 -8.60
CA GLN A 16 31.67 -0.78 -8.04
C GLN A 16 31.93 0.54 -8.77
N HIS A 17 32.35 1.56 -8.04
CA HIS A 17 32.69 2.84 -8.65
C HIS A 17 33.95 2.69 -9.54
N PRO A 18 34.06 3.37 -10.70
CA PRO A 18 35.21 3.23 -11.62
C PRO A 18 36.55 3.52 -10.96
N SER A 19 36.57 4.39 -9.94
CA SER A 19 37.78 4.71 -9.18
C SER A 19 38.18 3.63 -8.16
N GLY A 20 37.50 2.48 -8.13
CA GLY A 20 37.70 1.41 -7.15
C GLY A 20 37.23 1.73 -5.72
N LYS A 21 36.77 2.97 -5.46
CA LYS A 21 36.39 3.46 -4.13
C LYS A 21 34.86 3.47 -3.97
N GLY A 22 34.35 2.44 -3.32
CA GLY A 22 32.94 2.31 -2.97
C GLY A 22 32.07 1.80 -4.11
N TYR A 23 30.76 1.93 -3.91
CA TYR A 23 29.71 1.29 -4.68
C TYR A 23 28.61 2.29 -5.02
N VAL A 24 28.08 2.19 -6.23
CA VAL A 24 26.90 2.90 -6.69
C VAL A 24 25.73 1.92 -6.64
N VAL A 25 24.68 2.29 -5.92
CA VAL A 25 23.45 1.49 -5.83
C VAL A 25 22.35 2.18 -6.61
N GLU A 26 21.64 1.43 -7.45
CA GLU A 26 20.45 1.90 -8.16
C GLU A 26 19.24 1.04 -7.77
N VAL A 27 18.14 1.72 -7.43
CA VAL A 27 16.83 1.11 -7.27
C VAL A 27 15.86 1.84 -8.18
N SER A 28 15.23 1.08 -9.08
CA SER A 28 14.11 1.57 -9.87
C SER A 28 12.84 0.90 -9.39
N TYR A 29 11.85 1.69 -9.02
CA TYR A 29 10.50 1.23 -8.73
C TYR A 29 9.50 2.18 -9.39
N GLN A 30 8.26 1.71 -9.57
CA GLN A 30 7.20 2.58 -9.99
C GLN A 30 6.63 3.25 -8.76
N ASP A 31 6.68 4.58 -8.70
CA ASP A 31 5.98 5.31 -7.66
C ASP A 31 4.48 5.19 -7.94
N HIS A 32 3.80 4.51 -7.04
CA HIS A 32 2.38 4.22 -7.15
C HIS A 32 1.49 5.46 -6.91
N GLN A 33 2.02 6.55 -6.34
CA GLN A 33 1.28 7.81 -6.19
C GLN A 33 1.22 8.59 -7.49
N THR A 34 2.36 8.73 -8.16
CA THR A 34 2.46 9.52 -9.40
C THR A 34 2.35 8.67 -10.66
N GLY A 35 2.35 7.34 -10.53
CA GLY A 35 2.45 6.39 -11.63
C GLY A 35 3.80 6.42 -12.35
N ARG A 36 4.71 7.30 -11.94
CA ARG A 36 5.98 7.55 -12.61
C ARG A 36 7.03 6.55 -12.15
N ARG A 37 7.91 6.18 -13.07
CA ARG A 37 9.07 5.37 -12.71
C ARG A 37 10.06 6.24 -11.95
N VAL A 38 10.31 5.92 -10.68
CA VAL A 38 11.30 6.57 -9.84
C VAL A 38 12.58 5.77 -9.89
N ARG A 39 13.70 6.46 -10.17
CA ARG A 39 15.04 5.89 -10.08
C ARG A 39 15.80 6.62 -8.97
N LYS A 40 16.16 5.87 -7.93
CA LYS A 40 17.01 6.35 -6.83
C LYS A 40 18.40 5.77 -6.98
N TRP A 41 19.38 6.59 -6.64
CA TRP A 41 20.80 6.30 -6.77
C TRP A 41 21.46 6.74 -5.49
N LYS A 42 22.43 5.98 -4.99
CA LYS A 42 23.25 6.40 -3.86
C LYS A 42 24.65 5.84 -4.00
N TRP A 43 25.65 6.68 -3.73
CA TRP A 43 27.02 6.24 -3.56
C TRP A 43 27.26 5.85 -2.11
N ILE A 44 27.86 4.68 -1.89
CA ILE A 44 28.08 4.10 -0.57
C ILE A 44 29.47 3.46 -0.57
N HIS A 45 30.28 3.79 0.42
CA HIS A 45 31.68 3.37 0.49
C HIS A 45 31.88 1.87 0.79
N ARG A 46 30.86 1.16 1.31
CA ARG A 46 30.90 -0.27 1.68
C ARG A 46 29.76 -1.06 1.05
N ILE A 47 30.03 -2.32 0.72
CA ILE A 47 29.06 -3.21 0.08
C ILE A 47 27.91 -3.62 0.99
N ASP A 48 28.15 -3.80 2.30
CA ASP A 48 27.11 -4.18 3.26
C ASP A 48 26.03 -3.09 3.36
N LEU A 49 26.47 -1.84 3.54
CA LEU A 49 25.60 -0.67 3.57
C LEU A 49 24.87 -0.47 2.23
N ALA A 50 25.52 -0.82 1.11
CA ALA A 50 24.92 -0.76 -0.21
C ALA A 50 23.74 -1.75 -0.34
N ARG A 51 23.92 -2.98 0.16
CA ARG A 51 22.87 -4.00 0.21
C ARG A 51 21.72 -3.60 1.15
N GLU A 52 22.05 -3.14 2.36
CA GLU A 52 21.06 -2.70 3.35
C GLU A 52 20.20 -1.55 2.83
N TRP A 53 20.83 -0.53 2.26
CA TRP A 53 20.11 0.62 1.71
C TRP A 53 19.18 0.21 0.57
N ARG A 54 19.66 -0.68 -0.32
CA ARG A 54 18.85 -1.22 -1.40
C ARG A 54 17.62 -1.98 -0.89
N GLN A 55 17.82 -2.81 0.13
CA GLN A 55 16.75 -3.61 0.72
C GLN A 55 15.72 -2.70 1.40
N SER A 56 16.16 -1.70 2.18
CA SER A 56 15.28 -0.69 2.77
C SER A 56 14.43 0.01 1.71
N GLN A 57 15.01 0.48 0.61
CA GLN A 57 14.23 1.17 -0.43
C GLN A 57 13.18 0.27 -1.11
N LYS A 58 13.47 -1.02 -1.30
CA LYS A 58 12.47 -1.99 -1.80
C LYS A 58 11.37 -2.24 -0.78
N THR A 59 11.73 -2.41 0.49
CA THR A 59 10.76 -2.63 1.56
C THR A 59 9.85 -1.42 1.76
N ASP A 60 10.38 -0.21 1.68
CA ASP A 60 9.60 1.03 1.79
C ASP A 60 8.62 1.13 0.61
N ALA A 61 9.06 0.86 -0.62
CA ALA A 61 8.18 0.83 -1.80
C ALA A 61 7.05 -0.21 -1.66
N LEU A 62 7.36 -1.42 -1.17
CA LEU A 62 6.35 -2.46 -0.91
C LEU A 62 5.38 -2.08 0.23
N ARG A 63 5.86 -1.43 1.29
CA ARG A 63 5.02 -0.98 2.41
C ARG A 63 4.03 0.09 1.97
N ASP A 64 4.43 1.00 1.10
CA ASP A 64 3.53 2.01 0.54
C ASP A 64 2.42 1.36 -0.32
N GLU A 65 2.74 0.28 -1.04
CA GLU A 65 1.74 -0.53 -1.76
C GLU A 65 0.74 -1.22 -0.80
N VAL A 66 1.24 -1.80 0.29
CA VAL A 66 0.42 -2.46 1.32
C VAL A 66 -0.49 -1.47 2.06
N ARG A 67 0.01 -0.28 2.39
CA ARG A 67 -0.79 0.78 3.01
C ARG A 67 -1.97 1.18 2.13
N LYS A 68 -1.76 1.31 0.81
CA LYS A 68 -2.85 1.64 -0.13
C LYS A 68 -3.93 0.56 -0.21
N LYS A 69 -3.60 -0.74 -0.22
CA LYS A 69 -4.62 -1.82 -0.19
C LYS A 69 -5.49 -1.76 1.07
N LYS A 70 -4.96 -1.23 2.18
CA LYS A 70 -5.71 -1.01 3.41
C LYS A 70 -6.57 0.26 3.35
N ASP A 71 -6.09 1.30 2.69
CA ASP A 71 -6.77 2.58 2.51
C ASP A 71 -7.73 2.62 1.31
N GLU A 72 -7.75 1.56 0.49
CA GLU A 72 -8.71 1.37 -0.59
C GLU A 72 -10.09 1.12 0.02
N ARG A 73 -10.76 2.22 0.37
CA ARG A 73 -12.10 2.19 0.94
C ARG A 73 -12.99 1.42 -0.03
N PRO A 74 -13.76 0.44 0.44
CA PRO A 74 -14.52 -0.41 -0.46
C PRO A 74 -15.51 0.48 -1.23
N ASN A 75 -15.40 0.46 -2.56
CA ASN A 75 -16.23 1.23 -3.48
C ASN A 75 -17.62 0.57 -3.64
N ILE A 76 -18.25 0.31 -2.50
CA ILE A 76 -19.58 -0.28 -2.40
C ILE A 76 -20.53 0.75 -1.81
N LYS A 77 -21.74 0.78 -2.37
CA LYS A 77 -22.83 1.59 -1.83
C LYS A 77 -23.25 1.07 -0.48
N PHE A 78 -23.67 1.97 0.41
CA PHE A 78 -24.14 1.62 1.75
C PHE A 78 -25.27 0.58 1.72
N ASP A 79 -26.17 0.63 0.74
CA ASP A 79 -27.26 -0.35 0.61
C ASP A 79 -26.74 -1.78 0.37
N LYS A 80 -25.74 -1.96 -0.51
CA LYS A 80 -25.16 -3.28 -0.76
C LYS A 80 -24.47 -3.82 0.49
N PHE A 81 -23.73 -2.95 1.18
CA PHE A 81 -23.08 -3.31 2.43
C PHE A 81 -24.03 -3.61 3.57
N GLY A 82 -25.11 -2.83 3.73
CA GLY A 82 -26.13 -3.05 4.76
C GLY A 82 -26.79 -4.43 4.61
N ARG A 83 -27.07 -4.84 3.36
CA ARG A 83 -27.58 -6.19 3.08
C ARG A 83 -26.56 -7.27 3.42
N GLU A 84 -25.31 -7.15 2.94
CA GLU A 84 -24.25 -8.11 3.24
C GLU A 84 -23.94 -8.19 4.75
N TYR A 85 -24.01 -7.07 5.46
CA TYR A 85 -23.86 -7.00 6.90
C TYR A 85 -24.95 -7.82 7.57
N LEU A 86 -26.23 -7.55 7.29
CA LEU A 86 -27.36 -8.29 7.88
C LEU A 86 -27.34 -9.78 7.54
N GLU A 87 -26.96 -10.15 6.31
CA GLU A 87 -26.87 -11.55 5.89
C GLU A 87 -25.73 -12.31 6.59
N LYS A 88 -24.59 -11.66 6.83
CA LYS A 88 -23.53 -12.23 7.66
C LYS A 88 -23.95 -12.26 9.12
N TRP A 89 -24.66 -11.24 9.58
CA TRP A 89 -25.15 -11.13 10.95
C TRP A 89 -26.14 -12.23 11.30
N SER A 90 -27.06 -12.59 10.40
CA SER A 90 -28.06 -13.65 10.60
C SER A 90 -27.44 -15.04 10.70
N LYS A 91 -26.27 -15.26 10.10
CA LYS A 91 -25.51 -16.52 10.17
C LYS A 91 -24.79 -16.72 11.51
N ILE A 92 -24.63 -15.67 12.33
CA ILE A 92 -24.01 -15.76 13.65
C ILE A 92 -25.12 -16.02 14.68
N LYS A 93 -25.02 -17.10 15.48
CA LYS A 93 -25.97 -17.41 16.56
C LYS A 93 -25.96 -16.32 17.64
N LYS A 94 -26.73 -15.25 17.44
CA LYS A 94 -26.99 -14.17 18.40
C LYS A 94 -28.48 -14.09 18.75
N LYS A 95 -28.82 -13.37 19.81
CA LYS A 95 -30.20 -13.16 20.26
C LYS A 95 -31.01 -12.41 19.19
N ALA A 96 -32.22 -12.91 18.87
CA ALA A 96 -33.08 -12.36 17.82
C ALA A 96 -33.45 -10.88 18.03
N THR A 97 -33.55 -10.42 19.28
CA THR A 97 -33.84 -9.02 19.61
C THR A 97 -32.78 -8.05 19.11
N THR A 98 -31.53 -8.48 19.02
CA THR A 98 -30.43 -7.65 18.51
C THR A 98 -30.43 -7.58 16.98
N TYR A 99 -30.85 -8.66 16.29
CA TYR A 99 -31.01 -8.66 14.84
C TYR A 99 -32.12 -7.68 14.39
N VAL A 100 -33.27 -7.67 15.07
CA VAL A 100 -34.39 -6.76 14.76
C VAL A 100 -33.97 -5.30 14.96
N ARG A 101 -33.32 -4.99 16.10
CA ARG A 101 -32.81 -3.64 16.38
C ARG A 101 -31.80 -3.16 15.34
N ASP A 102 -30.86 -4.01 14.98
CA ASP A 102 -29.81 -3.68 14.00
C ASP A 102 -30.42 -3.58 12.58
N GLY A 103 -31.44 -4.37 12.26
CA GLY A 103 -32.23 -4.26 11.02
C GLY A 103 -32.90 -2.89 10.87
N TYR A 104 -33.66 -2.44 11.87
CA TYR A 104 -34.28 -1.10 11.86
C TYR A 104 -33.24 0.02 11.75
N SER A 105 -32.09 -0.15 12.38
CA SER A 105 -30.99 0.83 12.33
C SER A 105 -30.39 0.91 10.92
N VAL A 106 -30.18 -0.23 10.26
CA VAL A 106 -29.68 -0.30 8.88
C VAL A 106 -30.70 0.28 7.90
N GLU A 107 -32.00 0.01 8.05
CA GLU A 107 -33.04 0.59 7.20
C GLU A 107 -33.09 2.12 7.32
N ARG A 108 -33.04 2.65 8.55
CA ARG A 108 -33.03 4.10 8.76
C ARG A 108 -31.82 4.77 8.12
N LEU A 109 -30.64 4.14 8.23
CA LEU A 109 -29.41 4.64 7.62
C LEU A 109 -29.41 4.47 6.10
N LYS A 110 -30.10 3.45 5.56
CA LYS A 110 -30.27 3.25 4.12
C LYS A 110 -31.10 4.38 3.49
N THR A 111 -32.09 4.93 4.17
CA THR A 111 -32.84 6.10 3.66
C THR A 111 -31.96 7.33 3.52
N VAL A 112 -30.95 7.49 4.37
CA VAL A 112 -30.05 8.67 4.39
C VAL A 112 -28.82 8.48 3.50
N PHE A 113 -28.26 7.27 3.49
CA PHE A 113 -26.95 6.98 2.89
C PHE A 113 -26.98 5.90 1.80
N GLY A 114 -28.13 5.30 1.49
CA GLY A 114 -28.22 4.09 0.66
C GLY A 114 -27.58 4.19 -0.71
N THR A 115 -27.60 5.37 -1.34
CA THR A 115 -26.96 5.63 -2.64
C THR A 115 -25.50 6.07 -2.53
N ARG A 116 -25.03 6.47 -1.34
CA ARG A 116 -23.66 6.92 -1.10
C ARG A 116 -22.72 5.73 -0.99
N PHE A 117 -21.50 5.92 -1.47
CA PHE A 117 -20.41 4.98 -1.21
C PHE A 117 -19.98 5.10 0.24
N ILE A 118 -19.68 3.96 0.88
CA ILE A 118 -19.25 3.94 2.28
C ILE A 118 -17.96 4.76 2.47
N GLY A 119 -17.10 4.76 1.46
CA GLY A 119 -15.88 5.55 1.47
C GLY A 119 -16.11 7.06 1.58
N ASP A 120 -17.31 7.55 1.25
CA ASP A 120 -17.65 8.98 1.21
C ASP A 120 -18.46 9.46 2.42
N ILE A 121 -18.88 8.53 3.30
CA ILE A 121 -19.61 8.86 4.53
C ILE A 121 -18.57 9.24 5.60
N LYS A 122 -18.63 10.48 6.10
CA LYS A 122 -17.74 11.03 7.14
C LYS A 122 -18.47 11.15 8.48
#